data_AF-A0A356B4W9-F1
#
_entry.id   AF-A0A356B4W9-F1
#
_cell.length_a   1.000
_cell.length_b   1.000
_cell.length_c   1.000
_cell.angle_alpha   90.00
_cell.angle_beta   90.00
_cell.angle_gamma   90.00
#
_symmetry.space_group_name_H-M   'P 1'
#
loop_
_entity.id
_entity.type
_entity.pdbx_description
1 polymer ?
#
loop_
_entity_poly.entity_id
_entity_poly.type
_entity_poly.pdbx_seq_one_letter_code
_entity_poly.pdbx_strand_id
1 'polypeptide(L)'
;MTVGLVFDKVLVLLLIMIVGYIARKSKAINEVSNKVFTDLLIYVTIPVLILSSYQIELTPDRVKMAWQVFLFGFLVYVIMIVFAFLVSRKVNSDQKALFQFSLIFSNCAFMGFPVIGGIFGKEGIFLTSIFIVHFNVLLWTYGLMLFTGE
;
A
#
# COMPACT_ATOMS: atom_id res chain seq x y z
N MET A 1 -18.94 15.32 4.22
CA MET A 1 -17.78 15.93 4.92
C MET A 1 -16.51 15.06 4.84
N THR A 2 -16.59 13.75 4.58
CA THR A 2 -15.44 12.83 4.45
C THR A 2 -14.80 12.76 3.06
N VAL A 3 -15.55 12.89 1.97
CA VAL A 3 -15.00 12.81 0.60
C VAL A 3 -14.05 13.96 0.28
N GLY A 4 -14.36 15.18 0.74
CA GLY A 4 -13.49 16.35 0.58
C GLY A 4 -12.13 16.16 1.28
N LEU A 5 -12.14 15.61 2.50
CA LEU A 5 -10.90 15.31 3.23
C LEU A 5 -10.03 14.28 2.49
N VAL A 6 -10.64 13.23 1.92
CA VAL A 6 -9.91 12.25 1.11
C VAL A 6 -9.30 12.92 -0.12
N PHE A 7 -10.08 13.75 -0.81
CA PHE A 7 -9.60 14.50 -1.98
C PHE A 7 -8.39 15.38 -1.63
N ASP A 8 -8.45 16.12 -0.52
CA ASP A 8 -7.35 16.97 -0.07
C ASP A 8 -6.07 16.16 0.19
N LYS A 9 -6.16 15.01 0.86
CA LYS A 9 -4.98 14.16 1.11
C LYS A 9 -4.40 13.59 -0.18
N VAL A 10 -5.25 13.18 -1.12
CA VAL A 10 -4.81 12.70 -2.44
C VAL A 10 -4.16 13.83 -3.24
N LEU A 11 -4.73 15.04 -3.20
CA LEU A 11 -4.17 16.22 -3.84
C LEU A 11 -2.79 16.57 -3.28
N VAL A 12 -2.61 16.52 -1.96
CA VAL A 12 -1.30 16.74 -1.32
C VAL A 12 -0.28 15.71 -1.81
N LEU A 13 -0.64 14.43 -1.90
CA LEU A 13 0.26 13.40 -2.45
C LEU A 13 0.62 13.67 -3.91
N LEU A 14 -0.36 14.09 -4.73
CA LEU A 14 -0.12 14.47 -6.12
C LEU A 14 0.87 15.63 -6.24
N LEU A 15 0.70 16.67 -5.42
CA LEU A 15 1.59 17.83 -5.40
C LEU A 15 3.01 17.43 -4.98
N ILE A 16 3.17 16.58 -3.96
CA ILE A 16 4.48 16.06 -3.54
C ILE A 16 5.15 15.26 -4.67
N MET A 17 4.38 14.43 -5.40
CA MET A 17 4.90 13.70 -6.57
C MET A 17 5.38 14.65 -7.67
N ILE A 18 4.65 15.72 -7.95
CA ILE A 18 5.05 16.74 -8.94
C ILE A 18 6.34 17.43 -8.50
N VAL A 19 6.47 17.80 -7.23
CA VAL A 19 7.70 18.40 -6.69
C VAL A 19 8.89 17.44 -6.85
N GLY A 20 8.72 16.16 -6.51
CA GLY A 20 9.75 15.14 -6.72
C GLY A 20 10.16 15.00 -8.19
N TYR A 21 9.18 15.01 -9.11
CA TYR A 21 9.44 14.99 -10.55
C TYR A 21 10.24 16.22 -11.02
N ILE A 22 9.87 17.42 -10.56
CA ILE A 22 10.58 18.66 -10.90
C ILE A 22 12.01 18.62 -10.35
N ALA A 23 12.20 18.20 -9.10
CA ALA A 23 13.52 18.09 -8.46
C ALA A 23 14.45 17.10 -9.19
N ARG A 24 13.88 16.02 -9.73
CA ARG A 24 14.60 15.07 -10.57
C ARG A 24 14.96 15.68 -11.93
N LYS A 25 13.99 16.35 -12.57
CA LYS A 25 14.18 16.99 -13.88
C LYS A 25 15.19 18.15 -13.84
N SER A 26 15.23 18.91 -12.74
CA SER A 26 16.20 19.99 -12.50
C SER A 26 17.59 19.50 -12.13
N LYS A 27 17.81 18.17 -12.06
CA LYS A 27 19.05 17.51 -11.60
C LYS A 27 19.44 17.82 -10.15
N ALA A 28 18.56 18.42 -9.36
CA ALA A 28 18.77 18.57 -7.92
C ALA A 28 18.87 17.21 -7.21
N ILE A 29 18.17 16.19 -7.74
CA ILE A 29 18.26 14.80 -7.28
C ILE A 29 18.81 13.92 -8.42
N ASN A 30 20.08 13.49 -8.29
CA ASN A 30 20.71 12.57 -9.23
C ASN A 30 20.31 11.10 -8.95
N GLU A 31 20.75 10.14 -9.80
CA GLU A 31 20.31 8.73 -9.68
C GLU A 31 20.72 8.10 -8.36
N VAL A 32 21.93 8.43 -7.93
CA VAL A 32 22.50 7.96 -6.66
C VAL A 32 21.65 8.46 -5.50
N SER A 33 21.35 9.77 -5.46
CA SER A 33 20.49 10.37 -4.44
C SER A 33 19.09 9.76 -4.46
N ASN A 34 18.50 9.53 -5.64
CA ASN A 34 17.18 8.91 -5.73
C ASN A 34 17.17 7.51 -5.11
N LYS A 35 18.18 6.70 -5.42
CA LYS A 35 18.33 5.37 -4.83
C LYS A 35 18.49 5.43 -3.31
N VAL A 36 19.33 6.35 -2.81
CA VAL A 36 19.51 6.55 -1.36
C VAL A 36 18.18 6.91 -0.67
N PHE A 37 17.36 7.79 -1.26
CA PHE A 37 16.05 8.12 -0.71
C PHE A 37 15.08 6.93 -0.74
N THR A 38 15.07 6.14 -1.82
CA THR A 38 14.28 4.91 -1.90
C THR A 38 14.70 3.89 -0.84
N ASP A 39 16.00 3.66 -0.68
CA ASP A 39 16.54 2.71 0.29
C ASP A 39 16.22 3.16 1.72
N LEU A 40 16.42 4.45 2.04
CA LEU A 40 16.03 5.01 3.33
C LEU A 40 14.54 4.81 3.62
N LEU A 41 13.69 5.06 2.62
CA LEU A 41 12.25 4.94 2.77
C LEU A 41 11.82 3.49 3.02
N ILE A 42 12.31 2.54 2.22
CA ILE A 42 11.92 1.13 2.30
C ILE A 42 12.52 0.45 3.53
N TYR A 43 13.80 0.65 3.80
CA TYR A 43 14.52 -0.11 4.83
C TYR A 43 14.48 0.53 6.21
N VAL A 44 14.19 1.83 6.32
CA VAL A 44 14.16 2.54 7.61
C VAL A 44 12.79 3.12 7.90
N THR A 45 12.29 4.02 7.04
CA THR A 45 11.08 4.78 7.34
C THR A 45 9.84 3.89 7.43
N ILE A 46 9.65 2.95 6.50
CA ILE A 46 8.49 2.04 6.53
C ILE A 46 8.51 1.14 7.78
N PRO A 47 9.61 0.41 8.11
CA PRO A 47 9.66 -0.39 9.33
C PRO A 47 9.43 0.43 10.60
N VAL A 48 10.06 1.61 10.72
CA VAL A 48 9.88 2.49 11.88
C VAL A 48 8.43 3.01 11.96
N LEU A 49 7.82 3.36 10.82
CA LEU A 49 6.42 3.77 10.77
C LEU A 49 5.50 2.66 11.28
N ILE A 50 5.69 1.42 10.79
CA ILE A 50 4.94 0.25 11.25
C ILE A 50 5.10 0.10 12.76
N LEU A 51 6.32 0.06 13.28
CA LEU A 51 6.58 -0.08 14.73
C LEU A 51 5.94 1.06 15.55
N SER A 52 6.05 2.30 15.09
CA SER A 52 5.45 3.45 15.77
C SER A 52 3.92 3.39 15.80
N SER A 53 3.30 2.73 14.81
CA SER A 53 1.85 2.54 14.76
C SER A 53 1.33 1.59 15.84
N TYR A 54 2.19 0.71 16.39
CA TYR A 54 1.83 -0.19 17.49
C TYR A 54 2.00 0.44 18.88
N GLN A 55 2.51 1.67 18.97
CA GLN A 55 2.61 2.41 20.24
C GLN A 55 1.27 3.06 20.62
N ILE A 56 0.24 2.24 20.76
CA ILE A 56 -1.13 2.64 21.13
C ILE A 56 -1.60 1.73 22.27
N GLU A 57 -2.35 2.28 23.22
CA GLU A 57 -2.96 1.48 24.28
C GLU A 57 -3.91 0.42 23.68
N LEU A 58 -3.68 -0.86 23.98
CA LEU A 58 -4.53 -1.94 23.50
C LEU A 58 -5.78 -2.04 24.38
N THR A 59 -6.87 -1.42 23.91
CA THR A 59 -8.20 -1.59 24.52
C THR A 59 -8.93 -2.77 23.86
N PRO A 60 -9.88 -3.43 24.57
CA PRO A 60 -10.68 -4.52 23.99
C PRO A 60 -11.39 -4.12 22.69
N ASP A 61 -11.85 -2.87 22.60
CA ASP A 61 -12.50 -2.34 21.39
C ASP A 61 -11.53 -2.25 20.20
N ARG A 62 -10.28 -1.80 20.42
CA ARG A 62 -9.27 -1.73 19.38
C ARG A 62 -8.86 -3.12 18.86
N VAL A 63 -8.79 -4.10 19.75
CA VAL A 63 -8.54 -5.51 19.36
C VAL A 63 -9.69 -6.05 18.50
N LYS A 64 -10.93 -5.72 18.85
CA LYS A 64 -12.09 -6.09 18.05
C LYS A 64 -12.06 -5.43 16.67
N MET A 65 -11.75 -4.14 16.58
CA MET A 65 -11.61 -3.43 15.30
C MET A 65 -10.47 -4.00 14.46
N ALA A 66 -9.31 -4.28 15.08
CA ALA A 66 -8.18 -4.95 14.45
C ALA A 66 -8.58 -6.28 13.80
N TRP A 67 -9.32 -7.12 14.54
CA TRP A 67 -9.82 -8.39 14.03
C TRP A 67 -10.82 -8.22 12.88
N GLN A 68 -11.72 -7.25 12.98
CA GLN A 68 -12.66 -6.92 11.90
C GLN A 68 -11.91 -6.48 10.64
N VAL A 69 -10.95 -5.56 10.76
CA VAL A 69 -10.13 -5.10 9.63
C VAL A 69 -9.31 -6.23 9.03
N PHE A 70 -8.81 -7.15 9.86
CA PHE A 70 -8.12 -8.34 9.37
C PHE A 70 -9.04 -9.19 8.49
N LEU A 71 -10.24 -9.54 8.96
CA LEU A 71 -11.22 -10.32 8.20
C LEU A 71 -11.68 -9.60 6.92
N PHE A 72 -11.97 -8.29 7.01
CA PHE A 72 -12.32 -7.50 5.82
C PHE A 72 -11.17 -7.41 4.82
N GLY A 73 -9.92 -7.27 5.30
CA GLY A 73 -8.72 -7.27 4.47
C GLY A 73 -8.58 -8.57 3.68
N PHE A 74 -8.73 -9.70 4.35
CA PHE A 74 -8.75 -11.02 3.70
C PHE A 74 -9.83 -11.10 2.60
N LEU A 75 -11.07 -10.70 2.91
CA LEU A 75 -12.17 -10.70 1.95
C LEU A 75 -11.89 -9.81 0.74
N VAL A 76 -11.34 -8.61 0.95
CA VAL A 76 -10.98 -7.69 -0.14
C VAL A 76 -9.95 -8.32 -1.07
N TYR A 77 -8.91 -8.95 -0.53
CA TYR A 77 -7.89 -9.60 -1.36
C TYR A 77 -8.45 -10.81 -2.12
N VAL A 78 -9.32 -11.62 -1.50
CA VAL A 78 -10.01 -12.71 -2.19
C VAL A 78 -10.84 -12.16 -3.36
N ILE A 79 -11.60 -11.09 -3.14
CA ILE A 79 -12.39 -10.43 -4.20
C ILE A 79 -11.47 -9.91 -5.30
N MET A 80 -10.35 -9.26 -4.97
CA MET A 80 -9.38 -8.75 -5.93
C MET A 80 -8.77 -9.86 -6.78
N ILE A 81 -8.39 -10.99 -6.16
CA ILE A 81 -7.84 -12.16 -6.87
C ILE A 81 -8.87 -12.74 -7.83
N VAL A 82 -10.10 -12.97 -7.37
CA VAL A 82 -11.19 -13.50 -8.20
C VAL A 82 -11.49 -12.54 -9.36
N PHE A 83 -11.58 -11.24 -9.07
CA PHE A 83 -11.81 -10.21 -10.07
C PHE A 83 -10.69 -10.17 -11.12
N ALA A 84 -9.44 -10.15 -10.68
CA ALA A 84 -8.28 -10.19 -11.56
C ALA A 84 -8.27 -11.45 -12.44
N PHE A 85 -8.59 -12.61 -11.86
CA PHE A 85 -8.70 -13.85 -12.61
C PHE A 85 -9.80 -13.79 -13.69
N LEU A 86 -10.97 -13.25 -13.39
CA LEU A 86 -12.08 -13.14 -14.34
C LEU A 86 -11.76 -12.17 -15.49
N VAL A 87 -11.23 -10.99 -15.19
CA VAL A 87 -10.93 -9.96 -16.20
C VAL A 87 -9.75 -10.38 -17.09
N SER A 88 -8.75 -11.04 -16.51
CA SER A 88 -7.56 -11.50 -17.25
C SER A 88 -7.80 -12.70 -18.17
N ARG A 89 -9.01 -13.29 -18.20
CA ARG A 89 -9.35 -14.40 -19.12
C ARG A 89 -9.19 -14.04 -20.60
N LYS A 90 -9.36 -12.75 -20.94
CA LYS A 90 -9.26 -12.23 -22.32
C LYS A 90 -7.88 -11.65 -22.64
N VAL A 91 -6.93 -11.71 -21.70
CA VAL A 91 -5.59 -11.15 -21.85
C VAL A 91 -4.65 -12.24 -22.36
N ASN A 92 -3.74 -11.89 -23.27
CA ASN A 92 -2.71 -12.79 -23.80
C ASN A 92 -1.88 -13.41 -22.67
N SER A 93 -1.50 -14.67 -22.82
CA SER A 93 -0.74 -15.44 -21.82
C SER A 93 0.48 -14.69 -21.28
N ASP A 94 1.22 -14.04 -22.18
CA ASP A 94 2.51 -13.43 -21.88
C ASP A 94 2.39 -12.18 -21.01
N GLN A 95 1.24 -11.51 -21.05
CA GLN A 95 0.95 -10.32 -20.25
C GLN A 95 0.02 -10.61 -19.08
N LYS A 96 -0.54 -11.83 -19.01
CA LYS A 96 -1.59 -12.18 -18.06
C LYS A 96 -1.13 -12.07 -16.61
N ALA A 97 0.08 -12.56 -16.31
CA ALA A 97 0.67 -12.48 -14.98
C ALA A 97 0.85 -11.03 -14.51
N LEU A 98 1.48 -10.20 -15.35
CA LEU A 98 1.69 -8.77 -15.06
C LEU A 98 0.35 -8.03 -14.89
N PHE A 99 -0.64 -8.35 -15.72
CA PHE A 99 -1.97 -7.75 -15.65
C PHE A 99 -2.70 -8.13 -14.36
N GLN A 100 -2.70 -9.41 -13.98
CA GLN A 100 -3.27 -9.86 -12.71
C GLN A 100 -2.55 -9.25 -11.51
N PHE A 101 -1.22 -9.22 -11.53
CA PHE A 101 -0.41 -8.63 -10.47
C PHE A 101 -0.77 -7.15 -10.28
N SER A 102 -0.88 -6.39 -11.36
CA SER A 102 -1.23 -4.96 -11.31
C SER A 102 -2.64 -4.68 -10.77
N LEU A 103 -3.59 -5.61 -10.97
CA LEU A 103 -4.96 -5.49 -10.45
C LEU A 103 -5.04 -5.81 -8.94
N ILE A 104 -4.19 -6.71 -8.45
CA ILE A 104 -4.24 -7.20 -7.06
C ILE A 104 -3.34 -6.36 -6.16
N PHE A 105 -2.11 -6.09 -6.60
CA PHE A 105 -1.07 -5.43 -5.83
C PHE A 105 -1.01 -3.94 -6.20
N SER A 106 -1.93 -3.17 -5.62
CA SER A 106 -1.88 -1.71 -5.67
C SER A 106 -0.92 -1.13 -4.62
N ASN A 107 -0.53 0.14 -4.79
CA ASN A 107 0.35 0.84 -3.85
C ASN A 107 -0.36 1.24 -2.54
N CYS A 108 -0.80 0.23 -1.79
CA CYS A 108 -1.56 0.42 -0.55
C CYS A 108 -0.69 0.88 0.63
N ALA A 109 0.60 0.56 0.65
CA ALA A 109 1.49 0.99 1.74
C ALA A 109 1.90 2.47 1.61
N PHE A 110 2.48 2.87 0.48
CA PHE A 110 2.99 4.24 0.34
C PHE A 110 1.85 5.28 0.25
N MET A 111 0.76 4.97 -0.46
CA MET A 111 -0.38 5.89 -0.55
C MET A 111 -1.34 5.74 0.64
N GLY A 112 -1.58 4.53 1.12
CA GLY A 112 -2.59 4.27 2.15
C GLY A 112 -2.22 4.85 3.52
N PHE A 113 -0.97 4.69 3.96
CA PHE A 113 -0.55 5.21 5.27
C PHE A 113 -0.70 6.73 5.41
N PRO A 114 -0.22 7.58 4.47
CA PRO A 114 -0.39 9.03 4.57
C PRO A 114 -1.86 9.49 4.48
N VAL A 115 -2.67 8.84 3.62
CA VAL A 115 -4.09 9.19 3.48
C VAL A 115 -4.86 8.83 4.75
N ILE A 116 -4.73 7.59 5.22
CA ILE A 116 -5.43 7.12 6.42
C ILE A 116 -4.91 7.85 7.66
N GLY A 117 -3.60 8.03 7.81
CA GLY A 117 -3.02 8.80 8.91
C GLY A 117 -3.47 10.26 8.90
N GLY A 118 -3.68 10.84 7.71
CA GLY A 118 -4.19 12.20 7.56
C GLY A 118 -5.66 12.37 7.94
N ILE A 119 -6.46 11.30 7.92
CA ILE A 119 -7.91 11.32 8.21
C ILE A 119 -8.20 10.81 9.62
N PHE A 120 -7.57 9.70 10.00
CA PHE A 120 -7.87 8.92 11.21
C PHE A 120 -6.70 8.92 12.23
N GLY A 121 -5.61 9.62 11.94
CA GLY A 121 -4.47 9.73 12.86
C GLY A 121 -3.80 8.39 13.13
N LYS A 122 -3.26 8.22 14.36
CA LYS A 122 -2.50 7.04 14.76
C LYS A 122 -3.34 5.75 14.72
N GLU A 123 -4.61 5.82 15.10
CA GLU A 123 -5.51 4.66 15.07
C GLU A 123 -5.72 4.13 13.66
N GLY A 124 -5.88 5.03 12.67
CA GLY A 124 -5.95 4.63 11.26
C GLY A 124 -4.67 3.96 10.78
N ILE A 125 -3.50 4.47 11.16
CA ILE A 125 -2.20 3.89 10.78
C ILE A 125 -2.08 2.47 11.38
N PHE A 126 -2.49 2.28 12.63
CA PHE A 126 -2.52 0.96 13.27
C PHE A 126 -3.40 -0.03 12.48
N LEU A 127 -4.65 0.34 12.18
CA LEU A 127 -5.55 -0.52 11.40
C LEU A 127 -5.02 -0.79 9.98
N THR A 128 -4.38 0.20 9.35
CA THR A 128 -3.75 0.05 8.02
C THR A 128 -2.59 -0.95 8.05
N SER A 129 -1.80 -0.95 9.13
CA SER A 129 -0.69 -1.89 9.28
C SER A 129 -1.18 -3.36 9.31
N ILE A 130 -2.35 -3.61 9.91
CA ILE A 130 -2.98 -4.92 9.97
C ILE A 130 -3.48 -5.35 8.58
N PHE A 131 -4.09 -4.42 7.82
CA PHE A 131 -4.47 -4.67 6.44
C PHE A 131 -3.26 -5.07 5.58
N ILE A 132 -2.13 -4.36 5.73
CA ILE A 132 -0.89 -4.59 4.98
C ILE A 132 -0.23 -5.95 5.26
N VAL A 133 -0.55 -6.61 6.37
CA VAL A 133 -0.11 -8.01 6.60
C VAL A 133 -0.55 -8.91 5.46
N HIS A 134 -1.80 -8.77 4.98
CA HIS A 134 -2.33 -9.55 3.86
C HIS A 134 -1.57 -9.25 2.58
N PHE A 135 -1.31 -7.96 2.30
CA PHE A 135 -0.52 -7.53 1.15
C PHE A 135 0.83 -8.21 1.13
N ASN A 136 1.59 -8.15 2.24
CA ASN A 136 2.92 -8.75 2.31
C ASN A 136 2.88 -10.27 2.15
N VAL A 137 1.99 -10.96 2.86
CA VAL A 137 1.86 -12.42 2.75
C VAL A 137 1.52 -12.83 1.32
N LEU A 138 0.55 -12.17 0.69
CA LEU A 138 0.15 -12.48 -0.69
C LEU A 138 1.22 -12.09 -1.70
N LEU A 139 1.94 -10.98 -1.50
CA LEU A 139 3.00 -10.53 -2.40
C LEU A 139 4.11 -11.58 -2.48
N TRP A 140 4.55 -12.09 -1.32
CA TRP A 140 5.60 -13.10 -1.22
C TRP A 140 5.13 -14.54 -1.45
N THR A 141 3.83 -14.76 -1.70
CA THR A 141 3.29 -16.10 -2.03
C THR A 141 2.67 -16.07 -3.42
N TYR A 142 1.42 -15.63 -3.54
CA TYR A 142 0.67 -15.56 -4.78
C TYR A 142 1.33 -14.62 -5.82
N GLY A 143 1.86 -13.47 -5.37
CA GLY A 143 2.53 -12.51 -6.23
C GLY A 143 3.77 -13.09 -6.91
N LEU A 144 4.60 -13.83 -6.16
CA LEU A 144 5.73 -14.56 -6.73
C LEU A 144 5.27 -15.68 -7.67
N MET A 145 4.31 -16.50 -7.25
CA MET A 145 3.76 -17.61 -8.06
C MET A 145 3.26 -17.14 -9.44
N LEU A 146 2.67 -15.93 -9.53
CA LEU A 146 2.24 -15.38 -10.82
C LEU A 146 3.39 -15.22 -11.82
N PHE A 147 4.60 -14.91 -11.36
CA PHE A 147 5.76 -14.67 -12.22
C PHE A 147 6.66 -15.89 -12.37
N THR A 148 6.77 -16.74 -11.35
CA THR A 148 7.60 -17.95 -11.38
C THR A 148 6.86 -19.15 -11.95
N GLY A 149 5.52 -19.19 -11.89
CA GLY A 149 4.73 -20.36 -12.24
C GLY A 149 4.86 -21.53 -11.27
N GLU A 150 5.54 -21.31 -10.13
CA GLU A 150 5.79 -22.25 -9.02
C GLU A 150 5.03 -21.83 -7.77
#